data_AF-A0A944RW98-F1
#
_entry.id   AF-A0A944RW98-F1
#
_cell.length_a   1.000
_cell.length_b   1.000
_cell.length_c   1.000
_cell.angle_alpha   90.00
_cell.angle_beta   90.00
_cell.angle_gamma   90.00
#
_symmetry.space_group_name_H-M   'P 1'
#
loop_
_entity.id
_entity.type
_entity.pdbx_description
1 polymer ?
#
loop_
_entity_poly.entity_id
_entity_poly.type
_entity_poly.pdbx_seq_one_letter_code
_entity_poly.pdbx_strand_id
1 'polypeptide(L)'
;MFCLDYVPITAWSLSDSVSRLMIVLVQIDFSTVVALRSNTGTQLSEEPPMNVTVEIDPGICGFQATACVSTEDQQTVEINVASECELVRTLVDLWHKNAPIDGYQELGPEESVILKEARTLLQNKGCCEACVVPVGVSKAVQVATGLALPKHVVLKMTTSG
;
A
#
# COMPACT_ATOMS: atom_id res chain seq x y z
N MET A 1 -0.45 29.26 30.68
CA MET A 1 0.36 30.38 30.17
C MET A 1 0.99 29.91 28.87
N PHE A 2 0.25 30.07 27.77
CA PHE A 2 0.72 29.83 26.40
C PHE A 2 0.42 31.11 25.63
N CYS A 3 1.48 31.85 25.28
CA CYS A 3 1.38 32.98 24.38
C CYS A 3 1.27 32.45 22.95
N LEU A 4 0.20 32.85 22.28
CA LEU A 4 0.08 32.82 20.83
C LEU A 4 0.87 34.00 20.28
N ASP A 5 1.94 33.72 19.53
CA ASP A 5 2.64 34.77 18.79
C ASP A 5 1.88 35.08 17.51
N TYR A 6 1.32 36.28 17.55
CA TYR A 6 0.65 37.05 16.51
C TYR A 6 1.70 37.90 15.80
N VAL A 7 1.87 37.76 14.49
CA VAL A 7 2.66 38.71 13.69
C VAL A 7 1.88 39.08 12.41
N PRO A 8 1.80 40.37 12.04
CA PRO A 8 0.68 40.94 11.32
C PRO A 8 0.85 41.04 9.80
N ILE A 9 -0.29 41.11 9.14
CA ILE A 9 -0.48 41.47 7.74
C ILE A 9 -0.11 42.95 7.56
N THR A 10 0.88 43.26 6.73
CA THR A 10 0.86 44.55 5.99
C THR A 10 1.27 44.33 4.53
N ALA A 11 0.31 44.66 3.67
CA ALA A 11 0.42 45.21 2.33
C ALA A 11 1.36 44.53 1.31
N TRP A 12 0.86 44.30 0.10
CA TRP A 12 1.23 45.12 -1.06
C TRP A 12 0.31 44.83 -2.26
N SER A 13 -0.23 45.93 -2.78
CA SER A 13 -0.67 46.17 -4.16
C SER A 13 -1.90 45.44 -4.71
N LEU A 14 -3.03 46.14 -4.56
CA LEU A 14 -4.17 46.08 -5.48
C LEU A 14 -3.73 46.38 -6.92
N SER A 15 -4.15 45.53 -7.85
CA SER A 15 -4.46 45.95 -9.22
C SER A 15 -5.88 45.49 -9.53
N ASP A 16 -6.73 46.48 -9.79
CA ASP A 16 -8.16 46.39 -10.01
C ASP A 16 -8.59 45.34 -11.05
N SER A 17 -9.72 44.66 -10.75
CA SER A 17 -10.72 44.09 -11.69
C SER A 17 -11.24 42.68 -11.36
N VAL A 18 -11.44 42.33 -10.08
CA VAL A 18 -12.27 41.14 -9.73
C VAL A 18 -13.19 41.40 -8.53
N SER A 19 -13.79 42.59 -8.48
CA SER A 19 -14.62 43.07 -7.37
C SER A 19 -16.06 42.52 -7.35
N ARG A 20 -16.31 41.23 -7.63
CA ARG A 20 -17.70 40.73 -7.70
C ARG A 20 -18.00 39.30 -7.23
N LEU A 21 -17.07 38.60 -6.57
CA LEU A 21 -17.32 37.20 -6.18
C LEU A 21 -16.99 36.83 -4.72
N MET A 22 -17.00 37.80 -3.80
CA MET A 22 -16.74 37.52 -2.37
C MET A 22 -17.67 38.29 -1.43
N ILE A 23 -18.97 38.35 -1.71
CA ILE A 23 -19.97 38.69 -0.68
C ILE A 23 -21.25 37.88 -0.97
N VAL A 24 -21.23 36.59 -0.64
CA VAL A 24 -22.45 35.88 -0.25
C VAL A 24 -22.11 35.10 1.01
N LEU A 25 -22.25 35.77 2.14
CA LEU A 25 -22.42 35.13 3.44
C LEU A 25 -23.74 34.36 3.37
N VAL A 26 -23.69 33.03 3.47
CA VAL A 26 -24.86 32.23 3.87
C VAL A 26 -24.54 31.59 5.20
N GLN A 27 -25.23 32.09 6.23
CA GLN A 27 -25.40 31.41 7.51
C GLN A 27 -25.96 30.01 7.23
N ILE A 28 -25.13 28.98 7.37
CA ILE A 28 -25.62 27.61 7.40
C ILE A 28 -25.93 27.29 8.86
N ASP A 29 -27.22 27.22 9.17
CA ASP A 29 -27.75 26.77 10.45
C ASP A 29 -27.29 25.31 10.70
N PHE A 30 -26.81 25.01 11.91
CA PHE A 30 -26.31 23.69 12.28
C PHE A 30 -27.40 22.60 12.12
N SER A 31 -28.67 23.00 12.21
CA SER A 31 -29.84 22.13 11.99
C SER A 31 -29.94 21.66 10.54
N THR A 32 -29.52 22.48 9.57
CA THR A 32 -29.53 22.14 8.13
C THR A 32 -28.40 21.18 7.77
N VAL A 33 -27.23 21.28 8.43
CA VAL A 33 -26.11 20.33 8.26
C VAL A 33 -26.51 18.92 8.75
N VAL A 34 -27.27 18.83 9.85
CA VAL A 34 -27.78 17.55 10.35
C VAL A 34 -28.88 16.98 9.44
N ALA A 35 -29.75 17.83 8.88
CA ALA A 35 -30.81 17.40 7.96
C ALA A 35 -30.30 16.92 6.59
N LEU A 36 -29.13 17.39 6.13
CA LEU A 36 -28.51 16.88 4.91
C LEU A 36 -27.75 15.55 5.12
N ARG A 37 -27.42 15.18 6.37
CA ARG A 37 -26.82 13.87 6.69
C ARG A 37 -27.83 12.73 6.78
N SER A 38 -29.11 13.02 6.96
CA SER A 38 -30.15 11.99 7.14
C SER A 38 -30.81 11.54 5.84
N ASN A 39 -30.45 12.09 4.68
CA ASN A 39 -31.07 11.72 3.38
C ASN A 39 -30.09 11.36 2.26
N THR A 40 -28.80 11.24 2.54
CA THR A 40 -27.91 10.46 1.69
C THR A 40 -27.77 9.09 2.34
N GLY A 41 -28.64 8.17 1.92
CA GLY A 41 -28.29 6.75 1.97
C GLY A 41 -27.05 6.58 1.09
N THR A 42 -25.88 6.82 1.67
CA THR A 42 -24.61 6.48 1.06
C THR A 42 -24.60 4.96 1.08
N GLN A 43 -25.07 4.35 0.00
CA GLN A 43 -24.56 3.04 -0.36
C GLN A 43 -23.04 3.23 -0.40
N LEU A 44 -22.34 2.62 0.56
CA LEU A 44 -20.92 2.38 0.41
C LEU A 44 -20.81 1.61 -0.91
N SER A 45 -20.39 2.30 -1.96
CA SER A 45 -20.02 1.64 -3.21
C SER A 45 -18.82 0.77 -2.85
N GLU A 46 -19.04 -0.54 -2.78
CA GLU A 46 -17.96 -1.52 -2.68
C GLU A 46 -17.00 -1.21 -3.84
N GLU A 47 -15.79 -0.74 -3.51
CA GLU A 47 -14.73 -0.54 -4.50
C GLU A 47 -14.44 -1.91 -5.14
N PRO A 48 -14.27 -1.99 -6.47
CA PRO A 48 -14.05 -3.27 -7.13
C PRO A 48 -12.78 -3.94 -6.59
N PRO A 49 -12.77 -5.28 -6.44
CA PRO A 49 -11.63 -6.00 -5.89
C PRO A 49 -10.39 -5.77 -6.75
N MET A 50 -9.29 -5.39 -6.11
CA MET A 50 -8.00 -5.16 -6.74
C MET A 50 -7.23 -6.48 -6.81
N ASN A 51 -6.62 -6.77 -7.96
CA ASN A 51 -5.77 -7.96 -8.15
C ASN A 51 -4.46 -7.55 -8.84
N VAL A 52 -3.34 -7.93 -8.23
CA VAL A 52 -1.99 -7.63 -8.69
C VAL A 52 -1.26 -8.94 -8.94
N THR A 53 -0.86 -9.16 -10.19
CA THR A 53 0.01 -10.27 -10.58
C THR A 53 1.45 -9.79 -10.72
N VAL A 54 2.39 -10.53 -10.15
CA VAL A 54 3.83 -10.30 -10.31
C VAL A 54 4.52 -11.58 -10.74
N GLU A 55 5.27 -11.48 -11.84
CA GLU A 55 6.17 -12.51 -12.32
C GLU A 55 7.58 -12.23 -11.80
N ILE A 56 8.21 -13.25 -11.21
CA ILE A 56 9.47 -13.10 -10.49
C ILE A 56 10.48 -14.10 -11.04
N ASP A 57 11.56 -13.56 -11.62
CA ASP A 57 12.76 -14.30 -11.97
C ASP A 57 13.71 -14.31 -10.76
N PRO A 58 13.91 -15.46 -10.08
CA PRO A 58 14.72 -15.53 -8.87
C PRO A 58 16.23 -15.53 -9.14
N GLY A 59 16.65 -15.53 -10.41
CA GLY A 59 18.06 -15.65 -10.80
C GLY A 59 18.52 -17.10 -10.89
N ILE A 60 19.73 -17.38 -10.40
CA ILE A 60 20.48 -18.60 -10.77
C ILE A 60 19.81 -19.93 -10.35
N CYS A 61 18.92 -19.93 -9.34
CA CYS A 61 18.21 -21.15 -8.95
C CYS A 61 17.15 -21.58 -9.98
N GLY A 62 16.69 -20.67 -10.86
CA GLY A 62 15.79 -20.95 -11.97
C GLY A 62 14.33 -21.25 -11.61
N PHE A 63 13.98 -21.33 -10.32
CA PHE A 63 12.61 -21.64 -9.88
C PHE A 63 11.68 -20.41 -9.97
N GLN A 64 11.23 -20.09 -11.18
CA GLN A 64 10.30 -18.98 -11.44
C GLN A 64 9.12 -19.00 -10.46
N ALA A 65 8.65 -17.81 -10.10
CA ALA A 65 7.49 -17.65 -9.25
C ALA A 65 6.51 -16.66 -9.89
N THR A 66 5.21 -16.97 -9.82
CA THR A 66 4.13 -16.04 -10.14
C THR A 66 3.28 -15.86 -8.90
N ALA A 67 3.17 -14.63 -8.42
CA ALA A 67 2.32 -14.31 -7.27
C ALA A 67 1.11 -13.48 -7.71
N CYS A 68 -0.06 -13.81 -7.17
CA CYS A 68 -1.28 -13.03 -7.27
C CYS A 68 -1.65 -12.54 -5.87
N VAL A 69 -1.81 -11.24 -5.73
CA VAL A 69 -2.24 -10.59 -4.49
C VAL A 69 -3.56 -9.88 -4.76
N SER A 70 -4.60 -10.22 -4.01
CA SER A 70 -5.92 -9.63 -4.14
C SER A 70 -6.40 -9.01 -2.84
N THR A 71 -7.24 -7.98 -2.95
CA THR A 71 -7.89 -7.32 -1.82
C THR A 71 -9.27 -6.81 -2.23
N GLU A 72 -10.24 -6.97 -1.34
CA GLU A 72 -11.61 -6.46 -1.50
C GLU A 72 -11.77 -5.07 -0.89
N ASP A 73 -10.94 -4.70 0.09
CA ASP A 73 -11.06 -3.51 0.92
C ASP A 73 -9.84 -2.56 0.83
N GLN A 74 -8.87 -2.88 -0.05
CA GLN A 74 -7.58 -2.18 -0.17
C GLN A 74 -6.74 -2.18 1.13
N GLN A 75 -7.02 -3.10 2.06
CA GLN A 75 -6.29 -3.25 3.32
C GLN A 75 -5.86 -4.69 3.56
N THR A 76 -6.83 -5.58 3.61
CA THR A 76 -6.63 -7.00 3.88
C THR A 76 -6.31 -7.70 2.56
N VAL A 77 -5.20 -8.43 2.53
CA VAL A 77 -4.74 -9.10 1.31
C VAL A 77 -4.81 -10.62 1.40
N GLU A 78 -5.20 -11.24 0.30
CA GLU A 78 -5.02 -12.65 0.03
C GLU A 78 -3.83 -12.83 -0.92
N ILE A 79 -2.95 -13.78 -0.62
CA ILE A 79 -1.71 -14.00 -1.35
C ILE A 79 -1.69 -15.43 -1.87
N ASN A 80 -1.49 -15.60 -3.18
CA ASN A 80 -1.31 -16.91 -3.81
C ASN A 80 -0.02 -16.89 -4.63
N VAL A 81 0.85 -17.89 -4.49
CA VAL A 81 2.10 -17.97 -5.26
C VAL A 81 2.29 -19.36 -5.86
N ALA A 82 2.52 -19.39 -7.17
CA ALA A 82 2.92 -20.59 -7.90
C ALA A 82 4.43 -20.59 -8.10
N SER A 83 5.12 -21.64 -7.63
CA SER A 83 6.54 -21.88 -7.87
C SER A 83 6.88 -23.35 -7.62
N GLU A 84 7.89 -23.87 -8.32
CA GLU A 84 8.43 -25.21 -8.08
C GLU A 84 9.36 -25.25 -6.84
N CYS A 85 9.84 -24.10 -6.37
CA CYS A 85 10.70 -24.01 -5.18
C CYS A 85 9.93 -24.46 -3.93
N GLU A 86 10.41 -25.52 -3.26
CA GLU A 86 9.81 -26.03 -2.03
C GLU A 86 9.75 -24.98 -0.92
N LEU A 87 10.81 -24.18 -0.76
CA LEU A 87 10.85 -23.13 0.26
C LEU A 87 9.84 -22.02 0.00
N VAL A 88 9.62 -21.65 -1.27
CA VAL A 88 8.57 -20.67 -1.62
C VAL A 88 7.19 -21.23 -1.28
N ARG A 89 6.92 -22.51 -1.56
CA ARG A 89 5.66 -23.15 -1.17
C ARG A 89 5.47 -23.14 0.35
N THR A 90 6.51 -23.47 1.11
CA THR A 90 6.47 -23.37 2.57
C THR A 90 6.23 -21.92 3.06
N LEU A 91 6.76 -20.91 2.37
CA LEU A 91 6.47 -19.51 2.71
C LEU A 91 5.01 -19.15 2.49
N VAL A 92 4.39 -19.63 1.40
CA VAL A 92 2.96 -19.44 1.16
C VAL A 92 2.15 -20.03 2.30
N ASP A 93 2.46 -21.25 2.73
CA ASP A 93 1.78 -21.89 3.87
C ASP A 93 1.94 -21.06 5.17
N LEU A 94 3.13 -20.50 5.41
CA LEU A 94 3.39 -19.64 6.57
C LEU A 94 2.61 -18.31 6.49
N TRP A 95 2.52 -17.70 5.31
CA TRP A 95 1.73 -16.47 5.12
C TRP A 95 0.24 -16.74 5.29
N HIS A 96 -0.27 -17.86 4.75
CA HIS A 96 -1.66 -18.30 4.95
C HIS A 96 -1.98 -18.56 6.42
N LYS A 97 -1.04 -19.15 7.17
CA LYS A 97 -1.20 -19.35 8.62
C LYS A 97 -1.29 -18.03 9.40
N ASN A 98 -0.62 -16.99 8.92
CA ASN A 98 -0.64 -15.66 9.52
C ASN A 98 -1.73 -14.75 8.93
N ALA A 99 -2.59 -15.26 8.04
CA ALA A 99 -3.71 -14.52 7.49
C ALA A 99 -4.77 -14.21 8.58
N PRO A 100 -5.52 -13.10 8.46
CA PRO A 100 -5.44 -12.07 7.41
C PRO A 100 -4.17 -11.19 7.53
N ILE A 101 -3.56 -10.84 6.38
CA ILE A 101 -2.42 -9.93 6.33
C ILE A 101 -2.94 -8.51 6.05
N ASP A 102 -2.56 -7.56 6.90
CA ASP A 102 -2.86 -6.13 6.72
C ASP A 102 -1.72 -5.45 5.94
N GLY A 103 -2.00 -5.02 4.71
CA GLY A 103 -0.99 -4.42 3.84
C GLY A 103 -0.45 -3.07 4.34
N TYR A 104 -1.15 -2.35 5.23
CA TYR A 104 -0.60 -1.14 5.87
C TYR A 104 0.44 -1.50 6.93
N GLN A 105 0.23 -2.59 7.67
CA GLN A 105 1.20 -3.07 8.65
C GLN A 105 2.48 -3.59 8.00
N GLU A 106 2.39 -4.10 6.75
CA GLU A 106 3.57 -4.51 5.99
C GLU A 106 4.53 -3.34 5.65
N LEU A 107 4.11 -2.08 5.82
CA LEU A 107 4.95 -0.87 5.69
C LEU A 107 5.09 -0.10 7.02
N GLY A 108 4.73 -0.73 8.14
CA GLY A 108 4.76 -0.14 9.47
C GLY A 108 6.16 -0.06 10.10
N PRO A 109 6.25 0.41 11.36
CA PRO A 109 7.51 0.43 12.12
C PRO A 109 8.00 -0.98 12.52
N GLU A 110 7.09 -1.95 12.59
CA GLU A 110 7.41 -3.35 12.86
C GLU A 110 7.83 -4.08 11.58
N GLU A 111 8.59 -5.17 11.72
CA GLU A 111 8.99 -5.98 10.57
C GLU A 111 7.75 -6.63 9.92
N SER A 112 7.60 -6.44 8.62
CA SER A 112 6.51 -7.00 7.80
C SER A 112 6.43 -8.53 7.98
N VAL A 113 5.22 -9.09 8.07
CA VAL A 113 4.99 -10.53 8.19
C VAL A 113 5.64 -11.28 7.04
N ILE A 114 5.53 -10.76 5.80
CA ILE A 114 6.05 -11.42 4.60
C ILE A 114 7.56 -11.60 4.68
N LEU A 115 8.29 -10.53 4.98
CA LEU A 115 9.76 -10.57 5.04
C LEU A 115 10.28 -11.25 6.31
N LYS A 116 9.57 -11.15 7.44
CA LYS A 116 9.95 -11.81 8.70
C LYS A 116 9.92 -13.33 8.57
N GLU A 117 8.85 -13.89 8.01
CA GLU A 117 8.73 -15.33 7.77
C GLU A 117 9.76 -15.80 6.72
N ALA A 118 9.97 -15.00 5.67
CA ALA A 118 11.01 -15.26 4.68
C ALA A 118 12.41 -15.34 5.30
N ARG A 119 12.79 -14.34 6.10
CA ARG A 119 14.07 -14.32 6.81
C ARG A 119 14.24 -15.54 7.69
N THR A 120 13.23 -15.83 8.52
CA THR A 120 13.26 -16.95 9.47
C THR A 120 13.43 -18.29 8.75
N LEU A 121 12.67 -18.54 7.67
CA LEU A 121 12.77 -19.80 6.94
C LEU A 121 14.08 -19.91 6.15
N LEU A 122 14.44 -18.87 5.38
CA LEU A 122 15.55 -18.92 4.44
C LEU A 122 16.91 -18.97 5.16
N GLN A 123 17.07 -18.29 6.30
CA GLN A 123 18.27 -18.40 7.13
C GLN A 123 18.46 -19.81 7.70
N ASN A 124 17.37 -20.48 8.08
CA ASN A 124 17.43 -21.83 8.66
C ASN A 124 17.64 -22.94 7.61
N LYS A 125 17.15 -22.75 6.37
CA LYS A 125 17.18 -23.78 5.32
C LYS A 125 18.28 -23.60 4.28
N GLY A 126 18.82 -22.39 4.09
CA GLY A 126 20.09 -22.17 3.40
C GLY A 126 20.10 -22.23 1.86
N CYS A 127 19.00 -21.93 1.16
CA CYS A 127 19.00 -21.87 -0.31
C CYS A 127 19.55 -20.54 -0.84
N CYS A 128 18.86 -19.44 -0.54
CA CYS A 128 19.30 -18.07 -0.82
C CYS A 128 18.61 -17.15 0.20
N GLU A 129 19.37 -16.65 1.19
CA GLU A 129 18.86 -15.73 2.22
C GLU A 129 18.19 -14.50 1.59
N ALA A 130 18.73 -14.03 0.47
CA ALA A 130 18.23 -12.89 -0.29
C ALA A 130 17.36 -13.32 -1.49
N CYS A 131 16.52 -14.36 -1.33
CA CYS A 131 15.54 -14.71 -2.37
C CYS A 131 14.67 -13.48 -2.71
N VAL A 132 14.48 -13.21 -3.99
CA VAL A 132 13.72 -12.03 -4.46
C VAL A 132 12.22 -12.28 -4.50
N VAL A 133 11.77 -13.53 -4.32
CA VAL A 133 10.35 -13.88 -4.30
C VAL A 133 9.58 -13.17 -3.17
N PRO A 134 10.01 -13.22 -1.90
CA PRO A 134 9.39 -12.44 -0.83
C PRO A 134 9.32 -10.94 -1.10
N VAL A 135 10.36 -10.37 -1.74
CA VAL A 135 10.40 -8.95 -2.10
C VAL A 135 9.34 -8.62 -3.15
N GLY A 136 9.20 -9.46 -4.17
CA GLY A 136 8.17 -9.30 -5.20
C GLY A 136 6.75 -9.38 -4.62
N VAL A 137 6.50 -10.33 -3.71
CA VAL A 137 5.21 -10.46 -3.02
C VAL A 137 4.92 -9.23 -2.14
N SER A 138 5.87 -8.77 -1.34
CA SER A 138 5.72 -7.55 -0.51
C SER A 138 5.41 -6.32 -1.37
N LYS A 139 6.04 -6.19 -2.54
CA LYS A 139 5.74 -5.12 -3.49
C LYS A 139 4.35 -5.24 -4.11
N ALA A 140 3.90 -6.47 -4.41
CA ALA A 140 2.55 -6.70 -4.91
C ALA A 140 1.48 -6.34 -3.86
N VAL A 141 1.72 -6.62 -2.57
CA VAL A 141 0.87 -6.17 -1.47
C VAL A 141 0.77 -4.66 -1.42
N GLN A 142 1.90 -3.94 -1.49
CA GLN A 142 1.89 -2.48 -1.50
C GLN A 142 1.12 -1.89 -2.70
N VAL A 143 1.19 -2.54 -3.87
CA VAL A 143 0.41 -2.10 -5.04
C VAL A 143 -1.08 -2.42 -4.85
N ALA A 144 -1.42 -3.60 -4.34
CA ALA A 144 -2.79 -4.04 -4.14
C ALA A 144 -3.55 -3.15 -3.14
N THR A 145 -2.86 -2.69 -2.08
CA THR A 145 -3.42 -1.78 -1.06
C THR A 145 -3.26 -0.29 -1.38
N GLY A 146 -2.83 0.05 -2.60
CA GLY A 146 -2.70 1.45 -3.03
C GLY A 146 -1.53 2.23 -2.40
N LEU A 147 -0.64 1.57 -1.66
CA LEU A 147 0.55 2.18 -1.06
C LEU A 147 1.69 2.42 -2.07
N ALA A 148 1.66 1.73 -3.21
CA ALA A 148 2.63 1.89 -4.29
C ALA A 148 1.97 1.85 -5.67
N LEU A 149 2.59 2.55 -6.63
CA LEU A 149 2.17 2.49 -8.03
C LEU A 149 2.76 1.25 -8.74
N PRO A 150 2.04 0.63 -9.68
CA PRO A 150 2.54 -0.51 -10.44
C PRO A 150 3.68 -0.08 -11.37
N LYS A 151 4.89 -0.58 -11.11
CA LYS A 151 6.06 -0.39 -11.97
C LYS A 151 7.02 -1.57 -11.82
N HIS A 152 7.60 -2.01 -12.94
CA HIS A 152 8.59 -3.09 -12.93
C HIS A 152 9.84 -2.73 -12.11
N VAL A 153 10.26 -3.68 -11.27
CA VAL A 153 11.55 -3.67 -10.59
C VAL A 153 12.43 -4.71 -11.27
N VAL A 154 13.63 -4.33 -11.72
CA VAL A 154 14.54 -5.22 -12.46
C VAL A 154 15.90 -5.24 -11.78
N LEU A 155 16.35 -6.44 -11.41
CA LEU A 155 17.72 -6.67 -10.93
C LEU A 155 18.56 -7.21 -12.09
N LYS A 156 19.67 -6.52 -12.40
CA LYS A 156 20.64 -6.97 -13.41
C LYS A 156 21.98 -7.18 -12.75
N MET A 157 22.55 -8.36 -12.93
CA MET A 157 23.87 -8.72 -12.42
C MET A 157 24.88 -8.71 -13.57
N THR A 158 26.08 -8.19 -13.32
CA THR A 158 27.22 -8.23 -14.24
C THR A 158 28.48 -8.55 -13.44
N THR A 159 29.41 -9.28 -14.04
CA THR A 159 30.73 -9.54 -13.45
C THR A 159 31.78 -8.88 -14.34
N SER A 160 32.73 -8.16 -13.73
CA SER A 160 33.93 -7.67 -14.41
C SER A 160 35.09 -8.59 -14.02
N GLY A 161 35.27 -9.67 -14.78
CA GLY A 161 36.38 -10.61 -14.66
C GLY A 161 37.33 -10.50 -15.83
#